data_AF-A0AAE9DKP9-F1
#
_entry.id   AF-A0AAE9DKP9-F1
#
_cell.length_a   1.000
_cell.length_b   1.000
_cell.length_c   1.000
_cell.angle_alpha   90.00
_cell.angle_beta   90.00
_cell.angle_gamma   90.00
#
_symmetry.space_group_name_H-M   'P 1'
#
loop_
_entity.id
_entity.type
_entity.pdbx_description
1 polymer ?
#
loop_
_entity_poly.entity_id
_entity_poly.type
_entity_poly.pdbx_seq_one_letter_code
_entity_poly.pdbx_strand_id
1 'polypeptide(L)'
;MFYPSSFNSRCLPNSTTYAVLPRGPCRLLGPNACFAGYHISLAVSMGVALSIANTVLFRYLLLRFHGFGKNHYLTMIALCYIPTVFLAIVPFLDKWDFQKARSFTYKAHSTYDFSIYEPFPGFSNIQSIPFLTATGVVAIGAYVIPFGSFFIIFSISSLIKRHTSMSDRTKEVAKMMVKGLAFQTVLPFLSYTPIVSFYLYSQFTGEEMLLTEHFLMLCSGFPALCDPFISCYCILPYRQAIIKYISRKTRRGSGSSRSKVSTIDARSVNLHLF
;
A
#
# COMPACT_ATOMS: atom_id res chain seq x y z
N MET A 1 -1.65 26.19 2.74
CA MET A 1 -2.31 25.45 3.85
C MET A 1 -2.96 24.20 3.27
N PHE A 2 -2.20 23.12 3.15
CA PHE A 2 -2.69 21.76 2.87
C PHE A 2 -1.81 20.89 3.77
N TYR A 3 -2.39 20.27 4.80
CA TYR A 3 -1.69 19.32 5.67
C TYR A 3 -1.71 17.96 4.95
N PRO A 4 -0.64 17.54 4.26
CA PRO A 4 -0.62 16.24 3.63
C PRO A 4 -0.20 15.26 4.72
N SER A 5 -1.15 14.46 5.21
CA SER A 5 -0.95 13.30 6.10
C SER A 5 -0.21 13.57 7.42
N SER A 6 -0.68 12.97 8.52
CA SER A 6 -0.14 13.18 9.86
C SER A 6 1.34 12.78 10.05
N PHE A 7 1.99 12.24 9.01
CA PHE A 7 3.33 11.65 9.04
C PHE A 7 4.20 12.00 7.80
N ASN A 8 3.83 12.98 6.98
CA ASN A 8 4.71 13.39 5.88
C ASN A 8 6.01 14.00 6.44
N SER A 9 7.15 13.48 6.00
CA SER A 9 8.47 13.89 6.51
C SER A 9 9.39 14.21 5.35
N ARG A 10 10.08 15.35 5.44
CA ARG A 10 11.19 15.64 4.54
C ARG A 10 12.41 14.85 5.00
N CYS A 11 13.05 14.12 4.12
CA CYS A 11 14.16 13.25 4.53
C CYS A 11 15.48 13.76 3.95
N LEU A 12 16.47 14.04 4.80
CA LEU A 12 17.75 14.63 4.43
C LEU A 12 18.90 13.65 4.67
N PRO A 13 19.50 13.08 3.61
CA PRO A 13 20.69 12.27 3.74
C PRO A 13 21.91 13.14 4.03
N ASN A 14 22.76 12.67 4.94
CA ASN A 14 24.09 13.23 5.21
C ASN A 14 25.12 12.12 5.04
N SER A 15 26.42 12.44 5.06
CA SER A 15 27.48 11.45 4.83
C SER A 15 27.49 10.27 5.83
N THR A 16 27.01 10.48 7.06
CA THR A 16 27.01 9.44 8.12
C THR A 16 25.71 9.35 8.92
N THR A 17 24.80 10.30 8.72
CA THR A 17 23.54 10.43 9.46
C THR A 17 22.40 10.71 8.50
N TYR A 18 21.16 10.50 8.93
CA TYR A 18 19.99 10.72 8.09
C TYR A 18 18.90 11.41 8.90
N ALA A 19 18.55 12.64 8.54
CA ALA A 19 17.55 13.42 9.24
C ALA A 19 16.15 13.16 8.68
N VAL A 20 15.19 13.02 9.58
CA VAL A 20 13.77 12.89 9.26
C VAL A 20 13.09 14.14 9.81
N LEU A 21 12.65 15.03 8.92
CA LEU A 21 12.04 16.31 9.24
C LEU A 21 10.51 16.20 9.15
N PRO A 22 9.83 15.80 10.24
CA PRO A 22 8.38 15.60 10.22
C PRO A 22 7.64 16.91 9.99
N ARG A 23 6.55 16.84 9.22
CA ARG A 23 5.54 17.89 9.14
C ARG A 23 4.23 17.37 9.72
N GLY A 24 3.49 18.25 10.39
CA GLY A 24 2.14 17.96 10.86
C GLY A 24 2.03 17.59 12.35
N PRO A 25 0.89 16.98 12.76
CA PRO A 25 0.50 16.83 14.16
C PRO A 25 1.42 15.95 15.01
N CYS A 26 2.22 15.03 14.42
CA CYS A 26 3.11 14.18 15.22
C CYS A 26 4.09 15.01 16.07
N ARG A 27 4.41 16.24 15.64
CA ARG A 27 5.31 17.15 16.35
C ARG A 27 4.81 17.51 17.75
N LEU A 28 3.49 17.47 17.97
CA LEU A 28 2.89 17.71 19.29
C LEU A 28 3.23 16.58 20.29
N LEU A 29 3.61 15.41 19.80
CA LEU A 29 3.97 14.23 20.60
C LEU A 29 5.49 14.08 20.80
N GLY A 30 6.28 14.96 20.19
CA GLY A 30 7.74 14.97 20.27
C GLY A 30 8.47 14.09 19.24
N PRO A 31 9.81 14.18 19.19
CA PRO A 31 10.63 13.57 18.14
C PRO A 31 10.62 12.04 18.19
N ASN A 32 10.53 11.44 19.38
CA ASN A 32 10.41 9.98 19.55
C ASN A 32 9.15 9.43 18.85
N ALA A 33 8.00 10.09 19.07
CA ALA A 33 6.74 9.67 18.50
C ALA A 33 6.72 9.86 16.97
N CYS A 34 7.27 10.97 16.46
CA CYS A 34 7.41 11.16 15.01
C CYS A 34 8.33 10.12 14.38
N PHE A 35 9.44 9.76 15.03
CA PHE A 35 10.38 8.77 14.52
C PHE A 35 9.78 7.35 14.54
N ALA A 36 9.12 6.98 15.63
CA ALA A 36 8.33 5.74 15.71
C ALA A 36 7.27 5.69 14.59
N GLY A 37 6.54 6.79 14.39
CA GLY A 37 5.53 6.92 13.34
C GLY A 37 6.09 6.76 11.92
N TYR A 38 7.27 7.33 11.65
CA TYR A 38 7.98 7.15 10.38
C TYR A 38 8.26 5.66 10.11
N HIS A 39 8.78 4.94 11.10
CA HIS A 39 9.07 3.51 10.98
C HIS A 39 7.82 2.64 10.85
N ILE A 40 6.78 2.93 11.63
CA ILE A 40 5.48 2.26 11.51
C ILE A 40 4.91 2.49 10.11
N SER A 41 5.00 3.71 9.56
CA SER A 41 4.54 4.00 8.20
C SER A 41 5.29 3.18 7.15
N LEU A 42 6.61 3.03 7.27
CA LEU A 42 7.39 2.17 6.37
C LEU A 42 6.98 0.70 6.47
N ALA A 43 6.78 0.19 7.69
CA ALA A 43 6.32 -1.18 7.92
C ALA A 43 4.93 -1.41 7.32
N VAL A 44 3.99 -0.48 7.54
CA VAL A 44 2.64 -0.56 6.97
C VAL A 44 2.68 -0.53 5.43
N SER A 45 3.50 0.34 4.83
CA SER A 45 3.68 0.37 3.37
C SER A 45 4.19 -0.97 2.83
N MET A 46 5.15 -1.60 3.50
CA MET A 46 5.61 -2.94 3.15
C MET A 46 4.50 -3.99 3.29
N GLY A 47 3.74 -3.93 4.39
CA GLY A 47 2.61 -4.84 4.63
C GLY A 47 1.52 -4.75 3.56
N VAL A 48 1.23 -3.54 3.06
CA VAL A 48 0.31 -3.34 1.93
C VAL A 48 0.86 -3.98 0.66
N ALA A 49 2.13 -3.75 0.32
CA ALA A 49 2.76 -4.34 -0.86
C ALA A 49 2.74 -5.88 -0.80
N LEU A 50 3.10 -6.45 0.36
CA LEU A 50 3.09 -7.89 0.59
C LEU A 50 1.67 -8.48 0.53
N SER A 51 0.66 -7.77 1.04
CA SER A 51 -0.75 -8.20 0.94
C SER A 51 -1.24 -8.28 -0.50
N ILE A 52 -0.86 -7.32 -1.36
CA ILE A 52 -1.17 -7.36 -2.80
C ILE A 52 -0.49 -8.58 -3.44
N ALA A 53 0.80 -8.79 -3.18
CA ALA A 53 1.55 -9.93 -3.69
C ALA A 53 0.95 -11.27 -3.26
N ASN A 54 0.57 -11.37 -1.98
CA ASN A 54 -0.04 -12.56 -1.40
C ASN A 54 -1.41 -12.85 -2.03
N THR A 55 -2.18 -11.80 -2.33
CA THR A 55 -3.47 -11.94 -3.04
C THR A 55 -3.27 -12.48 -4.45
N VAL A 56 -2.28 -11.96 -5.19
CA VAL A 56 -1.91 -12.44 -6.53
C VAL A 56 -1.48 -13.92 -6.47
N LEU A 57 -0.58 -14.26 -5.54
CA LEU A 57 -0.11 -15.63 -5.36
C LEU A 57 -1.24 -16.59 -4.96
N PHE A 58 -2.10 -16.20 -4.03
CA PHE A 58 -3.26 -16.97 -3.61
C PHE A 58 -4.18 -17.30 -4.80
N ARG A 59 -4.46 -16.31 -5.66
CA ARG A 59 -5.27 -16.52 -6.87
C ARG A 59 -4.61 -17.47 -7.85
N TYR A 60 -3.30 -17.34 -8.04
CA TYR A 60 -2.54 -18.24 -8.88
C TYR A 60 -2.60 -19.69 -8.38
N LEU A 61 -2.38 -19.90 -7.09
CA LEU A 61 -2.39 -21.24 -6.48
C LEU A 61 -3.79 -21.87 -6.53
N LEU A 62 -4.84 -21.08 -6.26
CA LEU A 62 -6.23 -21.54 -6.39
C LEU A 62 -6.59 -22.02 -7.80
N LEU A 63 -6.09 -21.33 -8.83
CA LEU A 63 -6.37 -21.71 -10.22
C LEU A 63 -5.49 -22.88 -10.70
N ARG A 64 -4.30 -23.05 -10.13
CA ARG A 64 -3.34 -24.08 -10.55
C ARG A 64 -3.52 -25.40 -9.81
N PHE A 65 -3.89 -25.38 -8.53
CA PHE A 65 -3.92 -26.57 -7.67
C PHE A 65 -5.33 -26.87 -7.15
N HIS A 66 -5.83 -28.05 -7.48
CA HIS A 66 -7.03 -28.61 -6.88
C HIS A 66 -6.70 -29.15 -5.47
N GLY A 67 -7.33 -28.62 -4.42
CA GLY A 67 -7.06 -29.03 -3.02
C GLY A 67 -6.51 -27.93 -2.10
N PHE A 68 -6.48 -26.68 -2.58
CA PHE A 68 -6.03 -25.55 -1.79
C PHE A 68 -7.01 -25.22 -0.65
N GLY A 69 -6.76 -25.81 0.53
CA GLY A 69 -7.59 -25.70 1.72
C GLY A 69 -7.25 -24.53 2.66
N LYS A 70 -7.95 -24.49 3.80
CA LYS A 70 -7.88 -23.38 4.77
C LYS A 70 -6.49 -23.12 5.35
N ASN A 71 -5.79 -24.19 5.73
CA ASN A 71 -4.50 -24.10 6.40
C ASN A 71 -3.42 -23.48 5.49
N HIS A 72 -3.50 -23.70 4.17
CA HIS A 72 -2.55 -23.16 3.21
C HIS A 72 -2.63 -21.63 3.16
N TYR A 73 -3.84 -21.05 3.03
CA TYR A 73 -3.96 -19.60 2.96
C TYR A 73 -3.65 -18.91 4.30
N LEU A 74 -3.96 -19.55 5.44
CA LEU A 74 -3.57 -19.04 6.76
C LEU A 74 -2.04 -19.01 6.91
N THR A 75 -1.36 -20.07 6.47
CA THR A 75 0.11 -20.13 6.48
C THR A 75 0.71 -19.06 5.58
N MET A 76 0.16 -18.87 4.38
CA MET A 76 0.59 -17.81 3.46
C MET A 76 0.45 -16.42 4.09
N ILE A 77 -0.69 -16.13 4.74
CA ILE A 77 -0.91 -14.87 5.45
C ILE A 77 0.14 -14.69 6.56
N ALA A 78 0.34 -15.71 7.40
CA ALA A 78 1.29 -15.63 8.51
C ALA A 78 2.73 -15.35 8.02
N LEU A 79 3.21 -16.08 7.01
CA LEU A 79 4.54 -15.89 6.45
C LEU A 79 4.70 -14.52 5.76
N CYS A 80 3.64 -14.05 5.11
CA CYS A 80 3.61 -12.78 4.40
C CYS A 80 3.82 -11.56 5.33
N TYR A 81 3.39 -11.63 6.60
CA TYR A 81 3.54 -10.51 7.53
C TYR A 81 4.88 -10.50 8.31
N ILE A 82 5.73 -11.53 8.18
CA ILE A 82 7.04 -11.58 8.86
C ILE A 82 7.91 -10.36 8.54
N PRO A 83 8.12 -9.95 7.26
CA PRO A 83 8.95 -8.79 6.94
C PRO A 83 8.36 -7.48 7.47
N THR A 84 7.04 -7.37 7.52
CA THR A 84 6.31 -6.21 8.07
C THR A 84 6.58 -6.05 9.56
N VAL A 85 6.45 -7.15 10.32
CA VAL A 85 6.71 -7.15 11.77
C VAL A 85 8.19 -6.87 12.04
N PHE A 86 9.09 -7.47 11.25
CA PHE A 86 10.52 -7.19 11.34
C PHE A 86 10.83 -5.70 11.16
N LEU A 87 10.32 -5.06 10.10
CA LEU A 87 10.51 -3.63 9.86
C LEU A 87 9.91 -2.74 10.96
N ALA A 88 8.83 -3.19 11.59
CA ALA A 88 8.22 -2.46 12.70
C ALA A 88 9.08 -2.52 13.98
N ILE A 89 9.89 -3.57 14.18
CA ILE A 89 10.63 -3.79 15.43
C ILE A 89 12.10 -3.36 15.32
N VAL A 90 12.77 -3.67 14.21
CA VAL A 90 14.21 -3.43 14.02
C VAL A 90 14.67 -2.01 14.39
N PRO A 91 13.93 -0.93 14.06
CA PRO A 91 14.35 0.42 14.41
C PRO A 91 14.44 0.71 15.91
N PHE A 92 13.70 -0.04 16.72
CA PHE A 92 13.70 0.07 18.18
C PHE A 92 14.86 -0.70 18.84
N LEU A 93 15.63 -1.46 18.05
CA LEU A 93 16.86 -2.12 18.52
C LEU A 93 18.07 -1.18 18.47
N ASP A 94 17.97 -0.03 17.80
CA ASP A 94 19.05 0.96 17.71
C ASP A 94 18.92 2.06 18.77
N LYS A 95 20.04 2.72 19.09
CA LYS A 95 20.05 3.85 20.02
C LYS A 95 19.68 5.14 19.28
N TRP A 96 18.59 5.76 19.72
CA TRP A 96 18.07 7.00 19.13
C TRP A 96 18.83 8.24 19.65
N ASP A 97 19.93 8.58 19.00
CA ASP A 97 20.70 9.80 19.26
C ASP A 97 20.33 10.91 18.24
N PHE A 98 19.23 11.58 18.51
CA PHE A 98 18.74 12.67 17.66
C PHE A 98 19.59 13.95 17.76
N GLN A 99 20.36 14.12 18.84
CA GLN A 99 21.25 15.29 18.95
C GLN A 99 22.40 15.17 17.96
N LYS A 100 23.00 13.98 17.86
CA LYS A 100 24.03 13.72 16.85
C LYS A 100 23.49 13.93 15.44
N ALA A 101 22.34 13.34 15.10
CA ALA A 101 21.72 13.53 13.78
C ALA A 101 21.51 15.02 13.46
N ARG A 102 20.90 15.80 14.37
CA ARG A 102 20.69 17.25 14.20
C ARG A 102 21.99 18.02 14.00
N SER A 103 22.99 17.78 14.85
CA SER A 103 24.27 18.49 14.81
C SER A 103 25.01 18.31 13.49
N PHE A 104 24.92 17.12 12.88
CA PHE A 104 25.48 16.84 11.57
C PHE A 104 24.65 17.50 10.46
N THR A 105 23.32 17.45 10.53
CA THR A 105 22.43 18.09 9.56
C THR A 105 22.60 19.61 9.50
N TYR A 106 22.76 20.30 10.64
CA TYR A 106 23.05 21.74 10.64
C TYR A 106 24.38 22.08 9.96
N LYS A 107 25.38 21.21 10.09
CA LYS A 107 26.69 21.39 9.44
C LYS A 107 26.63 21.10 7.95
N ALA A 108 25.94 20.03 7.55
CA ALA A 108 25.83 19.62 6.16
C ALA A 108 24.98 20.59 5.33
N HIS A 109 23.92 21.14 5.91
CA HIS A 109 22.99 22.03 5.22
C HIS A 109 22.87 23.39 5.93
N SER A 110 23.99 24.10 6.08
CA SER A 110 24.05 25.37 6.82
C SER A 110 23.19 26.49 6.21
N THR A 111 22.72 26.33 4.98
CA THR A 111 21.87 27.30 4.26
C THR A 111 20.38 27.09 4.51
N TYR A 112 19.97 25.98 5.15
CA TYR A 112 18.57 25.63 5.33
C TYR A 112 18.03 26.19 6.66
N ASP A 113 16.79 26.70 6.62
CA ASP A 113 16.06 27.05 7.84
C ASP A 113 15.34 25.83 8.41
N PHE A 114 15.80 25.38 9.58
CA PHE A 114 15.25 24.25 10.30
C PHE A 114 14.29 24.62 11.43
N SER A 115 14.07 25.91 11.70
CA SER A 115 13.24 26.39 12.81
C SER A 115 11.85 25.75 12.83
N ILE A 116 11.28 25.56 11.64
CA ILE A 116 9.96 24.95 11.47
C ILE A 116 9.93 23.43 11.68
N TYR A 117 11.06 22.76 11.90
CA TYR A 117 11.14 21.31 12.12
C TYR A 117 11.62 20.94 13.52
N GLU A 118 12.15 21.88 14.29
CA GLU A 118 12.72 21.58 15.59
C GLU A 118 11.66 21.16 16.64
N PRO A 119 12.02 20.24 17.56
CA PRO A 119 13.12 19.28 17.44
C PRO A 119 12.79 18.15 16.44
N PHE A 120 13.72 17.83 15.53
CA PHE A 120 13.54 16.75 14.56
C PHE A 120 14.36 15.49 14.88
N PRO A 121 13.83 14.29 14.57
CA PRO A 121 14.53 13.02 14.73
C PRO A 121 15.42 12.66 13.52
N GLY A 122 16.16 11.56 13.66
CA GLY A 122 16.98 11.02 12.57
C GLY A 122 17.84 9.85 13.02
N PHE A 123 18.46 9.18 12.05
CA PHE A 123 19.45 8.15 12.29
C PHE A 123 20.81 8.78 12.56
N SER A 124 21.42 8.36 13.67
CA SER A 124 22.71 8.82 14.16
C SER A 124 23.90 8.08 13.52
N ASN A 125 23.62 6.98 12.82
CA ASN A 125 24.57 6.17 12.06
C ASN A 125 23.84 5.38 10.95
N ILE A 126 24.07 5.75 9.69
CA ILE A 126 23.52 5.03 8.52
C ILE A 126 24.23 3.69 8.23
N GLN A 127 25.33 3.40 8.92
CA GLN A 127 26.04 2.12 8.83
C GLN A 127 25.64 1.16 9.96
N SER A 128 24.64 1.51 10.78
CA SER A 128 24.16 0.61 11.81
C SER A 128 23.47 -0.61 11.19
N ILE A 129 23.64 -1.79 11.81
CA ILE A 129 22.99 -3.02 11.35
C ILE A 129 21.46 -2.86 11.26
N PRO A 130 20.77 -2.23 12.24
CA PRO A 130 19.33 -1.96 12.11
C PRO A 130 18.96 -1.11 10.90
N PHE A 131 19.72 -0.05 10.61
CA PHE A 131 19.49 0.79 9.44
C PHE A 131 19.70 0.01 8.14
N LEU A 132 20.85 -0.65 8.00
CA LEU A 132 21.20 -1.39 6.77
C LEU A 132 20.22 -2.53 6.50
N THR A 133 19.81 -3.26 7.53
CA THR A 133 18.83 -4.35 7.38
C THR A 133 17.43 -3.83 7.04
N ALA A 134 16.98 -2.73 7.67
CA ALA A 134 15.70 -2.12 7.31
C ALA A 134 15.69 -1.59 5.86
N THR A 135 16.75 -0.87 5.46
CA THR A 135 16.94 -0.39 4.09
C THR A 135 17.01 -1.54 3.09
N GLY A 136 17.72 -2.62 3.42
CA GLY A 136 17.82 -3.81 2.57
C GLY A 136 16.46 -4.49 2.35
N VAL A 137 15.67 -4.67 3.42
CA VAL A 137 14.32 -5.27 3.32
C VAL A 137 13.39 -4.38 2.48
N VAL A 138 13.43 -3.06 2.70
CA VAL A 138 12.67 -2.07 1.90
C VAL A 138 13.06 -2.14 0.42
N ALA A 139 14.36 -2.15 0.12
CA ALA A 139 14.88 -2.24 -1.24
C ALA A 139 14.44 -3.54 -1.93
N ILE A 140 14.66 -4.69 -1.28
CA ILE A 140 14.24 -6.00 -1.82
C ILE A 140 12.73 -5.99 -2.10
N GLY A 141 11.91 -5.51 -1.17
CA GLY A 141 10.46 -5.42 -1.37
C GLY A 141 10.07 -4.50 -2.53
N ALA A 142 10.73 -3.36 -2.69
CA ALA A 142 10.44 -2.39 -3.74
C ALA A 142 10.65 -2.93 -5.17
N TYR A 143 11.53 -3.93 -5.34
CA TYR A 143 11.75 -4.58 -6.64
C TYR A 143 11.08 -5.97 -6.70
N VAL A 144 11.36 -6.87 -5.77
CA VAL A 144 10.90 -8.27 -5.86
C VAL A 144 9.37 -8.36 -5.85
N ILE A 145 8.68 -7.56 -5.04
CA ILE A 145 7.22 -7.65 -4.92
C ILE A 145 6.52 -7.22 -6.21
N PRO A 146 6.76 -6.02 -6.78
CA PRO A 146 6.10 -5.62 -8.01
C PRO A 146 6.46 -6.54 -9.18
N PHE A 147 7.76 -6.85 -9.37
CA PHE A 147 8.21 -7.72 -10.47
C PHE A 147 7.65 -9.13 -10.36
N GLY A 148 7.72 -9.77 -9.20
CA GLY A 148 7.16 -11.10 -8.99
C GLY A 148 5.65 -11.14 -9.23
N SER A 149 4.92 -10.15 -8.69
CA SER A 149 3.46 -10.04 -8.85
C SER A 149 3.06 -9.87 -10.32
N PHE A 150 3.82 -9.06 -11.08
CA PHE A 150 3.59 -8.86 -12.51
C PHE A 150 3.67 -10.19 -13.27
N PHE A 151 4.76 -10.97 -13.12
CA PHE A 151 4.90 -12.27 -13.78
C PHE A 151 3.80 -13.27 -13.42
N ILE A 152 3.38 -13.29 -12.15
CA ILE A 152 2.27 -14.16 -11.71
C ILE A 152 0.95 -13.72 -12.36
N ILE A 153 0.69 -12.43 -12.51
CA ILE A 153 -0.51 -11.91 -13.18
C ILE A 153 -0.57 -12.32 -14.66
N PHE A 154 0.56 -12.30 -15.39
CA PHE A 154 0.60 -12.85 -16.76
C PHE A 154 0.29 -14.34 -16.77
N SER A 155 0.83 -15.08 -15.81
CA SER A 155 0.58 -16.52 -15.66
C SER A 155 -0.89 -16.81 -15.39
N ILE A 156 -1.53 -16.05 -14.50
CA ILE A 156 -2.98 -16.15 -14.22
C ILE A 156 -3.79 -15.84 -15.48
N SER A 157 -3.45 -14.76 -16.19
CA SER A 157 -4.16 -14.35 -17.42
C SER A 157 -4.10 -15.44 -18.49
N SER A 158 -2.94 -16.08 -18.65
CA SER A 158 -2.75 -17.23 -19.56
C SER A 158 -3.58 -18.44 -19.11
N LEU A 159 -3.59 -18.74 -17.80
CA LEU A 159 -4.31 -19.86 -17.23
C LEU A 159 -5.84 -19.72 -17.39
N ILE A 160 -6.39 -18.53 -17.14
CA ILE A 160 -7.83 -18.26 -17.32
C ILE A 160 -8.24 -18.46 -18.79
N LYS A 161 -7.41 -18.03 -19.74
CA LYS A 161 -7.69 -18.20 -21.18
C LYS A 161 -7.74 -19.67 -21.59
N ARG A 162 -6.87 -20.51 -21.02
CA ARG A 162 -6.76 -21.94 -21.35
C ARG A 162 -7.75 -22.83 -20.59
N HIS A 163 -8.38 -22.33 -19.53
CA HIS A 163 -9.26 -23.12 -18.69
C HIS A 163 -10.59 -23.44 -19.41
N THR A 164 -10.78 -24.69 -19.80
CA THR A 164 -11.95 -25.16 -20.56
C THR A 164 -13.20 -25.34 -19.68
N SER A 165 -13.02 -25.66 -18.40
CA SER A 165 -14.12 -25.96 -17.45
C SER A 165 -14.84 -24.71 -16.89
N MET A 166 -14.32 -23.50 -17.10
CA MET A 166 -14.96 -22.27 -16.61
C MET A 166 -15.96 -21.74 -17.64
N SER A 167 -17.18 -21.41 -17.20
CA SER A 167 -18.16 -20.73 -18.05
C SER A 167 -17.67 -19.34 -18.48
N ASP A 168 -18.15 -18.85 -19.62
CA ASP A 168 -17.73 -17.55 -20.16
C ASP A 168 -18.02 -16.39 -19.21
N ARG A 169 -19.17 -16.44 -18.52
CA ARG A 169 -19.50 -15.46 -17.48
C ARG A 169 -18.48 -15.47 -16.33
N THR A 170 -18.02 -16.64 -15.92
CA THR A 170 -17.00 -16.77 -14.85
C THR A 170 -15.64 -16.27 -15.31
N LYS A 171 -15.27 -16.55 -16.58
CA LYS A 171 -14.04 -16.05 -17.19
C LYS A 171 -14.02 -14.52 -17.24
N GLU A 172 -15.13 -13.88 -17.62
CA GLU A 172 -15.19 -12.41 -17.64
C GLU A 172 -15.05 -11.78 -16.25
N VAL A 173 -15.69 -12.37 -15.24
CA VAL A 173 -15.52 -11.93 -13.84
C VAL A 173 -14.06 -12.10 -13.38
N ALA A 174 -13.43 -13.24 -13.71
CA ALA A 174 -12.04 -13.50 -13.37
C ALA A 174 -11.07 -12.53 -14.08
N LYS A 175 -11.29 -12.23 -15.37
CA LYS A 175 -10.49 -11.25 -16.14
C LYS A 175 -10.58 -9.85 -15.54
N MET A 176 -11.79 -9.41 -15.15
CA MET A 176 -11.98 -8.11 -14.51
C MET A 176 -11.23 -8.00 -13.17
N MET A 177 -11.24 -9.07 -12.38
CA MET A 177 -10.47 -9.13 -11.13
C MET A 177 -8.96 -9.08 -11.38
N VAL A 178 -8.46 -9.84 -12.37
CA VAL A 178 -7.03 -9.83 -12.75
C VAL A 178 -6.59 -8.46 -13.27
N LYS A 179 -7.45 -7.77 -14.01
CA LYS A 179 -7.22 -6.37 -14.42
C LYS A 179 -7.06 -5.45 -13.21
N GLY A 180 -7.89 -5.62 -12.18
CA GLY A 180 -7.75 -4.90 -10.91
C GLY A 180 -6.40 -5.15 -10.22
N LEU A 181 -6.02 -6.43 -10.10
CA LEU A 181 -4.71 -6.83 -9.54
C LEU A 181 -3.53 -6.27 -10.35
N ALA A 182 -3.67 -6.21 -11.68
CA ALA A 182 -2.68 -5.60 -12.56
C ALA A 182 -2.51 -4.11 -12.27
N PHE A 183 -3.61 -3.35 -12.12
CA PHE A 183 -3.53 -1.95 -11.72
C PHE A 183 -2.90 -1.76 -10.34
N GLN A 184 -3.27 -2.58 -9.36
CA GLN A 184 -2.69 -2.56 -8.01
C GLN A 184 -1.18 -2.86 -8.03
N THR A 185 -0.72 -3.72 -8.94
CA THR A 185 0.70 -4.08 -9.07
C THR A 185 1.51 -3.03 -9.83
N VAL A 186 0.92 -2.39 -10.84
CA VAL A 186 1.58 -1.34 -11.64
C VAL A 186 1.78 -0.05 -10.85
N LEU A 187 0.90 0.25 -9.88
CA LEU A 187 1.02 1.47 -9.09
C LEU A 187 2.34 1.57 -8.30
N PRO A 188 2.75 0.56 -7.49
CA PRO A 188 4.06 0.55 -6.87
C PRO A 188 5.22 0.67 -7.87
N PHE A 189 5.11 0.06 -9.05
CA PHE A 189 6.12 0.18 -10.10
C PHE A 189 6.36 1.60 -10.59
N LEU A 190 5.29 2.39 -10.69
CA LEU A 190 5.36 3.76 -11.21
C LEU A 190 5.67 4.79 -10.13
N SER A 191 5.27 4.52 -8.89
CA SER A 191 5.40 5.48 -7.78
C SER A 191 6.48 5.10 -6.78
N TYR A 192 6.47 3.86 -6.29
CA TYR A 192 7.33 3.41 -5.18
C TYR A 192 8.73 2.97 -5.64
N THR A 193 8.81 2.10 -6.65
CA THR A 193 10.10 1.59 -7.16
C THR A 193 11.04 2.71 -7.61
N PRO A 194 10.60 3.75 -8.36
CA PRO A 194 11.48 4.82 -8.79
C PRO A 194 11.98 5.68 -7.62
N ILE A 195 11.11 6.00 -6.65
CA ILE A 195 11.51 6.83 -5.52
C ILE A 195 12.50 6.09 -4.60
N VAL A 196 12.34 4.78 -4.45
CA VAL A 196 13.30 3.94 -3.72
C VAL A 196 14.64 3.84 -4.48
N SER A 197 14.63 3.76 -5.82
CA SER A 197 15.86 3.82 -6.62
C SER A 197 16.63 5.12 -6.40
N PHE A 198 15.95 6.27 -6.42
CA PHE A 198 16.59 7.56 -6.15
C PHE A 198 17.10 7.66 -4.71
N TYR A 199 16.34 7.12 -3.75
CA TYR A 199 16.78 7.05 -2.36
C TYR A 199 18.06 6.23 -2.22
N LEU A 200 18.11 5.04 -2.82
CA LEU A 200 19.30 4.18 -2.80
C LEU A 200 20.48 4.86 -3.49
N TYR A 201 20.27 5.49 -4.65
CA TYR A 201 21.30 6.27 -5.33
C TYR A 201 21.90 7.32 -4.39
N SER A 202 21.04 8.11 -3.74
CA SER A 202 21.46 9.13 -2.77
C SER A 202 22.21 8.53 -1.57
N GLN A 203 21.81 7.35 -1.08
CA GLN A 203 22.55 6.66 -0.02
C GLN A 203 23.94 6.17 -0.44
N PHE A 204 24.11 5.71 -1.69
CA PHE A 204 25.39 5.18 -2.17
C PHE A 204 26.36 6.25 -2.65
N THR A 205 25.88 7.33 -3.27
CA THR A 205 26.72 8.41 -3.79
C THR A 205 26.91 9.54 -2.80
N GLY A 206 26.02 9.67 -1.81
CA GLY A 206 25.97 10.83 -0.92
C GLY A 206 25.37 12.07 -1.58
N GLU A 207 24.93 11.98 -2.84
CA GLU A 207 24.31 13.08 -3.57
C GLU A 207 22.88 13.32 -3.10
N GLU A 208 22.54 14.59 -2.83
CA GLU A 208 21.21 14.99 -2.41
C GLU A 208 20.26 15.05 -3.61
N MET A 209 19.12 14.36 -3.51
CA MET A 209 18.08 14.44 -4.53
C MET A 209 16.80 15.04 -3.97
N LEU A 210 16.49 16.29 -4.37
CA LEU A 210 15.30 17.03 -3.94
C LEU A 210 13.98 16.25 -4.08
N LEU A 211 13.89 15.39 -5.12
CA LEU A 211 12.76 14.48 -5.33
C LEU A 211 12.56 13.52 -4.15
N THR A 212 13.63 12.87 -3.69
CA THR A 212 13.57 11.94 -2.55
C THR A 212 13.20 12.66 -1.28
N GLU A 213 13.72 13.86 -1.06
CA GLU A 213 13.45 14.60 0.17
C GLU A 213 11.95 14.88 0.35
N HIS A 214 11.23 15.23 -0.72
CA HIS A 214 9.85 15.70 -0.64
C HIS A 214 8.81 14.64 -1.00
N PHE A 215 9.14 13.72 -1.90
CA PHE A 215 8.18 12.78 -2.45
C PHE A 215 8.33 11.36 -1.91
N LEU A 216 9.37 11.03 -1.14
CA LEU A 216 9.58 9.66 -0.63
C LEU A 216 8.35 9.10 0.09
N MET A 217 7.83 9.80 1.10
CA MET A 217 6.66 9.34 1.85
C MET A 217 5.37 9.39 1.02
N LEU A 218 5.23 10.40 0.16
CA LEU A 218 4.05 10.56 -0.71
C LEU A 218 3.95 9.43 -1.73
N CYS A 219 5.02 9.19 -2.48
CA CYS A 219 5.09 8.12 -3.48
C CYS A 219 5.02 6.72 -2.85
N SER A 220 5.53 6.55 -1.63
CA SER A 220 5.40 5.28 -0.88
C SER A 220 3.98 5.02 -0.38
N GLY A 221 3.21 6.07 -0.05
CA GLY A 221 1.82 5.96 0.38
C GLY A 221 0.79 5.93 -0.75
N PHE A 222 1.18 6.37 -1.96
CA PHE A 222 0.26 6.51 -3.10
C PHE A 222 -0.45 5.21 -3.50
N PRO A 223 0.23 4.04 -3.60
CA PRO A 223 -0.45 2.79 -3.91
C PRO A 223 -1.54 2.43 -2.89
N ALA A 224 -1.26 2.62 -1.59
CA ALA A 224 -2.20 2.35 -0.51
C ALA A 224 -3.44 3.26 -0.56
N LEU A 225 -3.29 4.49 -1.04
CA LEU A 225 -4.39 5.42 -1.24
C LEU A 225 -5.30 4.98 -2.41
N CYS A 226 -4.72 4.49 -3.51
CA CYS A 226 -5.47 4.09 -4.70
C CYS A 226 -6.14 2.72 -4.58
N ASP A 227 -5.59 1.83 -3.76
CA ASP A 227 -6.01 0.42 -3.64
C ASP A 227 -7.51 0.24 -3.35
N PRO A 228 -8.14 0.97 -2.39
CA PRO A 228 -9.57 0.84 -2.13
C PRO A 228 -10.43 1.20 -3.33
N PHE A 229 -10.05 2.22 -4.10
CA PHE A 229 -10.80 2.68 -5.27
C PHE A 229 -10.77 1.64 -6.40
N ILE A 230 -9.59 1.04 -6.65
CA ILE A 230 -9.43 -0.03 -7.64
C ILE A 230 -10.25 -1.24 -7.22
N SER A 231 -10.18 -1.62 -5.94
CA SER A 231 -10.96 -2.73 -5.38
C SER A 231 -12.47 -2.49 -5.52
N CYS A 232 -12.97 -1.29 -5.22
CA CYS A 232 -14.38 -0.95 -5.35
C CYS A 232 -14.90 -1.05 -6.80
N TYR A 233 -14.04 -0.77 -7.78
CA TYR A 233 -14.40 -0.79 -9.20
C TYR A 233 -14.25 -2.18 -9.84
N CYS A 234 -13.11 -2.84 -9.63
CA CYS A 234 -12.74 -4.09 -10.31
C CYS A 234 -13.29 -5.35 -9.65
N ILE A 235 -13.60 -5.33 -8.35
CA ILE A 235 -14.05 -6.51 -7.60
C ILE A 235 -15.58 -6.51 -7.51
N LEU A 236 -16.19 -7.44 -8.25
CA LEU A 236 -17.65 -7.55 -8.39
C LEU A 236 -18.45 -7.50 -7.06
N PRO A 237 -18.12 -8.28 -6.01
CA PRO A 237 -18.90 -8.24 -4.77
C PRO A 237 -18.85 -6.88 -4.06
N TYR A 238 -17.72 -6.16 -4.14
CA TYR A 238 -17.61 -4.82 -3.56
C TYR A 238 -18.45 -3.80 -4.34
N ARG A 239 -18.38 -3.83 -5.67
CA ARG A 239 -19.22 -2.98 -6.53
C ARG A 239 -20.72 -3.20 -6.25
N GLN A 240 -21.14 -4.47 -6.12
CA GLN A 240 -22.53 -4.81 -5.81
C GLN A 240 -22.95 -4.33 -4.40
N ALA A 241 -22.08 -4.45 -3.41
CA ALA A 241 -22.35 -3.97 -2.05
C ALA A 241 -22.52 -2.45 -2.00
N ILE A 242 -21.68 -1.70 -2.72
CA ILE A 242 -21.75 -0.23 -2.82
C ILE A 242 -23.06 0.19 -3.51
N ILE A 243 -23.39 -0.41 -4.65
CA ILE A 243 -24.67 -0.13 -5.35
C ILE A 243 -25.85 -0.41 -4.42
N LYS A 244 -25.86 -1.56 -3.73
CA LYS A 244 -26.93 -1.91 -2.78
C LYS A 244 -27.03 -0.92 -1.64
N TYR A 245 -25.91 -0.44 -1.09
CA TYR A 245 -25.89 0.57 -0.04
C TYR A 245 -26.45 1.91 -0.53
N ILE A 246 -26.03 2.37 -1.70
CA ILE A 246 -26.51 3.61 -2.32
C ILE A 246 -28.01 3.50 -2.65
N SER A 247 -28.46 2.43 -3.31
CA SER A 247 -29.87 2.22 -3.66
C SER A 247 -30.79 2.13 -2.44
N ARG A 248 -30.31 1.55 -1.33
CA ARG A 248 -31.04 1.57 -0.03
C ARG A 248 -31.15 2.97 0.55
N LYS A 249 -30.10 3.79 0.43
CA LYS A 249 -30.10 5.20 0.86
C LYS A 249 -31.05 6.04 0.00
N THR A 250 -31.06 5.84 -1.33
CA THR A 250 -32.01 6.49 -2.25
C THR A 250 -33.46 6.11 -1.94
N ARG A 251 -33.74 4.84 -1.64
CA ARG A 251 -35.08 4.40 -1.21
C ARG A 251 -35.50 4.95 0.16
N ARG A 252 -34.57 5.09 1.11
CA ARG A 252 -34.85 5.73 2.42
C ARG A 252 -35.06 7.24 2.31
N GLY A 253 -34.32 7.94 1.44
CA GLY A 253 -34.50 9.37 1.19
C GLY A 253 -35.73 9.72 0.35
N SER A 254 -36.18 8.81 -0.53
CA SER A 254 -37.40 8.95 -1.32
C SER A 254 -38.67 8.48 -0.60
N GLY A 255 -38.56 7.98 0.63
CA GLY A 255 -39.67 7.45 1.43
C GLY A 255 -40.54 8.49 2.12
N SER A 256 -40.25 9.79 1.99
CA SER A 256 -41.09 10.87 2.55
C SER A 256 -42.11 11.44 1.55
N SER A 257 -42.10 11.05 0.27
CA SER A 257 -43.12 11.52 -0.67
C SER A 257 -43.24 10.60 -1.88
N ARG A 258 -44.07 9.56 -1.79
CA ARG A 258 -44.90 9.14 -2.93
C ARG A 258 -46.02 8.20 -2.50
N SER A 259 -47.21 8.63 -2.89
CA SER A 259 -48.51 8.01 -2.80
C SER A 259 -48.53 6.53 -3.20
N LYS A 260 -49.41 5.79 -2.52
CA LYS A 260 -49.88 4.45 -2.89
C LYS A 260 -50.38 4.46 -4.34
N VAL A 261 -49.66 3.83 -5.25
CA VAL A 261 -50.22 3.39 -6.54
C VAL A 261 -50.50 1.90 -6.40
N SER A 262 -51.80 1.59 -6.30
CA SER A 262 -52.35 0.23 -6.30
C SER A 262 -52.05 -0.44 -7.63
N THR A 263 -51.31 -1.54 -7.62
CA THR A 263 -51.14 -2.39 -8.80
C THR A 263 -52.29 -3.39 -8.82
N ILE A 264 -53.14 -3.30 -9.86
CA ILE A 264 -54.20 -4.27 -10.13
C ILE A 264 -53.55 -5.60 -10.54
N ASP A 265 -54.05 -6.67 -9.94
CA ASP A 265 -53.60 -8.06 -10.08
C ASP A 265 -53.94 -8.61 -11.48
N ALA A 266 -52.94 -9.05 -12.23
CA ALA A 266 -53.10 -9.72 -13.52
C ALA A 266 -52.88 -11.22 -13.32
N ARG A 267 -53.87 -11.88 -12.72
CA ARG A 267 -53.87 -13.32 -12.48
C ARG A 267 -54.91 -14.00 -13.37
N SER A 268 -54.61 -14.15 -14.66
CA SER A 268 -55.21 -15.20 -15.50
C SER A 268 -54.64 -15.18 -16.93
N VAL A 269 -53.62 -15.98 -17.23
CA VAL A 269 -53.55 -16.73 -18.49
C VAL A 269 -52.82 -18.05 -18.21
N ASN A 270 -53.62 -19.12 -18.15
CA ASN A 270 -53.16 -20.50 -18.25
C ASN A 270 -52.35 -20.70 -19.52
N LEU A 271 -51.26 -21.47 -19.47
CA LEU A 271 -50.92 -22.39 -20.55
C LEU A 271 -50.09 -23.55 -20.00
N HIS A 272 -50.78 -24.65 -19.71
CA HIS A 272 -50.21 -25.99 -19.83
C HIS A 272 -49.89 -26.25 -21.31
N LEU A 273 -48.74 -26.85 -21.61
CA LEU A 273 -48.54 -27.94 -22.58
C LEU A 273 -47.02 -28.16 -22.81
N PHE A 274 -46.60 -29.38 -22.45
CA PHE A 274 -45.39 -30.16 -22.81
C PHE A 274 -44.03 -29.49 -22.94
#